data_AF-A0A4U7J9I2-F1
#
_entry.id   AF-A0A4U7J9I2-F1
#
_cell.length_a   1.000
_cell.length_b   1.000
_cell.length_c   1.000
_cell.angle_alpha   90.00
_cell.angle_beta   90.00
_cell.angle_gamma   90.00
#
_symmetry.space_group_name_H-M   'P 1'
#
loop_
_entity.id
_entity.type
_entity.pdbx_description
1 polymer ?
#
loop_
_entity_poly.entity_id
_entity_poly.type
_entity_poly.pdbx_seq_one_letter_code
_entity_poly.pdbx_strand_id
1 'polypeptide(L)'
;MLCSGTGFQDGKYRVYLHYQEPHSTKETIDFLKHEYGIGGGTHIFTDGTRGNQWHDGKGISLSKSGSFITNPEIRLSWNQVAKRLGELIAADRYLNSKEKERLPVVQQEIEEQRRRLAEEAYARQILNREPTPTQTELNVSKDTANYVFHLGDTVYIGAEEYEILSFNNNSVELRDADCPLFTKQFQRETFEEMLRDNPLNDHLLMQEGITEQPTVLKDEKLSPRDIYQTYLPEIINKIRNDEIYPYLRDRDAEPDSAKLELDTAIDRIVHSMKETHPDFYEAYINLL
;
A
#
# COMPACT_ATOMS: atom_id res chain seq x y z
N MET A 1 17.77 -37.84 -21.84
CA MET A 1 16.51 -37.25 -22.34
C MET A 1 15.85 -36.40 -21.25
N LEU A 2 15.31 -36.99 -20.17
CA LEU A 2 14.74 -36.18 -19.08
C LEU A 2 15.78 -35.29 -18.37
N CYS A 3 17.03 -35.74 -18.25
CA CYS A 3 18.14 -34.93 -17.72
C CYS A 3 18.69 -33.88 -18.70
N SER A 4 18.18 -33.83 -19.94
CA SER A 4 18.60 -32.88 -20.98
C SER A 4 17.90 -31.52 -20.84
N GLY A 5 16.93 -31.40 -19.92
CA GLY A 5 16.16 -30.18 -19.66
C GLY A 5 14.82 -30.14 -20.41
N THR A 6 14.08 -29.05 -20.19
CA THR A 6 12.73 -28.81 -20.75
C THR A 6 12.76 -28.07 -22.09
N GLY A 7 13.95 -27.73 -22.60
CA GLY A 7 14.13 -26.94 -23.83
C GLY A 7 14.17 -25.43 -23.58
N PHE A 8 13.93 -24.99 -22.33
CA PHE A 8 14.04 -23.60 -21.91
C PHE A 8 15.33 -23.35 -21.13
N GLN A 9 15.85 -22.12 -21.20
CA GLN A 9 16.98 -21.69 -20.38
C GLN A 9 16.66 -21.92 -18.90
N ASP A 10 17.58 -22.58 -18.20
CA ASP A 10 17.50 -22.95 -16.78
C ASP A 10 16.29 -23.81 -16.36
N GLY A 11 15.55 -24.38 -17.32
CA GLY A 11 14.36 -25.19 -17.02
C GLY A 11 14.65 -26.46 -16.23
N LYS A 12 15.87 -27.00 -16.35
CA LYS A 12 16.35 -28.12 -15.52
C LYS A 12 16.43 -27.74 -14.03
N TYR A 13 16.86 -26.52 -13.73
CA TYR A 13 16.93 -26.03 -12.36
C TYR A 13 15.53 -25.76 -11.79
N ARG A 14 14.61 -25.21 -12.61
CA ARG A 14 13.22 -25.02 -12.20
C ARG A 14 12.53 -26.33 -11.84
N VAL A 15 12.72 -27.38 -12.65
CA VAL A 15 12.22 -28.72 -12.32
C VAL A 15 12.86 -29.22 -11.03
N TYR A 16 14.16 -29.09 -10.86
CA TYR A 16 14.82 -29.54 -9.64
C TYR A 16 14.29 -28.83 -8.37
N LEU A 17 14.21 -27.50 -8.41
CA LEU A 17 13.71 -26.68 -7.29
C LEU A 17 12.25 -27.01 -6.96
N HIS A 18 11.40 -27.23 -7.98
CA HIS A 18 10.02 -27.65 -7.78
C HIS A 18 9.93 -28.97 -6.98
N TYR A 19 10.81 -29.94 -7.22
CA TYR A 19 10.82 -31.19 -6.45
C TYR A 19 11.41 -31.07 -5.03
N GLN A 20 12.04 -29.94 -4.69
CA GLN A 20 12.47 -29.66 -3.31
C GLN A 20 11.33 -29.12 -2.44
N GLU A 21 10.33 -28.49 -3.07
CA GLU A 21 9.13 -28.00 -2.40
C GLU A 21 8.06 -29.12 -2.27
N PRO A 22 7.26 -29.13 -1.18
CA PRO A 22 6.19 -30.09 -1.03
C PRO A 22 5.03 -29.78 -1.99
N HIS A 23 4.90 -30.58 -3.05
CA HIS A 23 3.79 -30.47 -4.00
C HIS A 23 3.03 -31.79 -4.14
N SER A 24 1.76 -31.70 -4.48
CA SER A 24 0.97 -32.86 -4.87
C SER A 24 1.39 -33.36 -6.26
N THR A 25 1.19 -34.66 -6.51
CA THR A 25 1.46 -35.27 -7.83
C THR A 25 0.73 -34.55 -8.97
N LYS A 26 -0.46 -33.99 -8.69
CA LYS A 26 -1.24 -33.25 -9.68
C LYS A 26 -0.59 -31.91 -10.04
N GLU A 27 -0.17 -31.15 -9.03
CA GLU A 27 0.52 -29.87 -9.23
C GLU A 27 1.83 -30.06 -9.99
N THR A 28 2.61 -31.11 -9.64
CA THR A 28 3.83 -31.44 -10.37
C THR A 28 3.57 -31.81 -11.81
N ILE A 29 2.52 -32.58 -12.10
CA ILE A 29 2.14 -32.91 -13.48
C ILE A 29 1.76 -31.65 -14.27
N ASP A 30 0.99 -30.75 -13.66
CA ASP A 30 0.54 -29.53 -14.34
C ASP A 30 1.68 -28.53 -14.53
N PHE A 31 2.58 -28.41 -13.56
CA PHE A 31 3.85 -27.68 -13.69
C PHE A 31 4.68 -28.24 -14.85
N LEU A 32 4.90 -29.55 -14.92
CA LEU A 32 5.69 -30.17 -15.99
C LEU A 32 5.05 -29.95 -17.37
N LYS A 33 3.72 -30.03 -17.49
CA LYS A 33 3.03 -29.70 -18.75
C LYS A 33 3.29 -28.26 -19.19
N HIS A 34 3.23 -27.31 -18.26
CA HIS A 34 3.46 -25.90 -18.55
C HIS A 34 4.93 -25.63 -18.92
N GLU A 35 5.85 -26.22 -18.15
CA GLU A 35 7.30 -26.04 -18.30
C GLU A 35 7.84 -26.68 -19.58
N TYR A 36 7.32 -27.83 -20.01
CA TYR A 36 7.68 -28.44 -21.30
C TYR A 36 6.88 -27.84 -22.46
N GLY A 37 5.63 -27.41 -22.25
CA GLY A 37 4.79 -26.83 -23.29
C GLY A 37 4.47 -27.80 -24.42
N ILE A 38 4.41 -27.28 -25.65
CA ILE A 38 4.22 -28.07 -26.88
C ILE A 38 5.46 -27.86 -27.75
N GLY A 39 6.14 -28.95 -28.08
CA GLY A 39 7.38 -28.87 -28.82
C GLY A 39 7.96 -30.22 -29.15
N GLY A 40 9.00 -30.21 -29.97
CA GLY A 40 9.68 -31.42 -30.38
C GLY A 40 11.06 -31.14 -30.93
N GLY A 41 11.87 -32.19 -31.00
CA GLY A 41 13.25 -32.09 -31.49
C GLY A 41 13.82 -33.45 -31.83
N THR A 42 15.01 -33.44 -32.42
CA THR A 42 15.75 -34.67 -32.68
C THR A 42 16.41 -35.16 -31.40
N HIS A 43 16.17 -36.43 -31.06
CA HIS A 43 16.83 -37.10 -29.95
C HIS A 43 17.84 -38.14 -30.48
N ILE A 44 19.00 -38.24 -29.82
CA ILE A 44 19.98 -39.29 -30.11
C ILE A 44 19.89 -40.30 -28.97
N PHE A 45 19.53 -41.53 -29.32
CA PHE A 45 19.43 -42.65 -28.38
C PHE A 45 20.82 -43.13 -27.96
N THR A 46 20.89 -43.85 -26.84
CA THR A 46 22.15 -44.42 -26.33
C THR A 46 22.80 -45.44 -27.27
N ASP A 47 22.01 -46.01 -28.18
CA ASP A 47 22.48 -46.92 -29.24
C ASP A 47 23.07 -46.19 -30.47
N GLY A 48 23.12 -44.85 -30.44
CA GLY A 48 23.60 -43.99 -31.54
C GLY A 48 22.54 -43.71 -32.61
N THR A 49 21.35 -44.29 -32.52
CA THR A 49 20.26 -44.06 -33.47
C THR A 49 19.67 -42.67 -33.26
N ARG A 50 19.32 -42.00 -34.36
CA ARG A 50 18.58 -40.74 -34.33
C ARG A 50 17.08 -41.04 -34.28
N GLY A 51 16.34 -40.24 -33.51
CA GLY A 51 14.89 -40.29 -33.49
C GLY A 51 14.30 -38.93 -33.25
N ASN A 52 12.97 -38.91 -33.14
CA ASN A 52 12.21 -37.72 -32.87
C ASN A 52 11.61 -37.83 -31.46
N GLN A 53 11.70 -36.74 -30.73
CA GLN A 53 11.00 -36.54 -29.48
C GLN A 53 9.95 -35.47 -29.70
N TRP A 54 8.73 -35.75 -29.24
CA TRP A 54 7.62 -34.81 -29.24
C TRP A 54 7.02 -34.76 -27.85
N HIS A 55 6.64 -33.58 -27.39
CA HIS A 55 5.91 -33.40 -26.14
C HIS A 55 4.67 -32.54 -26.36
N ASP A 56 3.56 -32.99 -25.79
CA ASP A 56 2.25 -32.35 -25.88
C ASP A 56 1.52 -32.44 -24.52
N GLY A 57 0.30 -31.91 -24.45
CA GLY A 57 -0.52 -31.98 -23.23
C GLY A 57 -0.83 -33.41 -22.73
N LYS A 58 -0.58 -34.46 -23.53
CA LYS A 58 -0.81 -35.87 -23.16
C LYS A 58 0.46 -36.54 -22.63
N GLY A 59 1.65 -36.10 -23.03
CA GLY A 59 2.91 -36.60 -22.51
C GLY A 59 4.08 -36.42 -23.46
N ILE A 60 5.12 -37.23 -23.26
CA ILE A 60 6.32 -37.23 -24.10
C ILE A 60 6.32 -38.49 -24.96
N SER A 61 6.38 -38.31 -26.27
CA SER A 61 6.40 -39.36 -27.29
C SER A 61 7.76 -39.44 -27.96
N LEU A 62 8.23 -40.65 -28.22
CA LEU A 62 9.51 -40.94 -28.85
C LEU A 62 9.29 -41.87 -30.05
N SER A 63 9.95 -41.57 -31.16
CA SER A 63 10.01 -42.47 -32.32
C SER A 63 11.45 -42.60 -32.83
N LYS A 64 11.90 -43.84 -33.09
CA LYS A 64 13.16 -44.10 -33.79
C LYS A 64 13.02 -43.76 -35.28
N SER A 65 14.15 -43.46 -35.94
CA SER A 65 14.19 -43.14 -37.38
C SER A 65 13.47 -44.23 -38.19
N GLY A 66 12.44 -43.85 -38.95
CA GLY A 66 11.57 -44.75 -39.71
C GLY A 66 10.12 -44.81 -39.24
N SER A 67 9.83 -44.41 -38.00
CA SER A 67 8.45 -44.31 -37.48
C SER A 67 7.95 -42.85 -37.47
N PHE A 68 6.78 -42.64 -38.06
CA PHE A 68 6.09 -41.35 -38.05
C PHE A 68 5.73 -40.92 -36.62
N ILE A 69 5.80 -39.62 -36.32
CA ILE A 69 5.40 -39.04 -35.01
C ILE A 69 3.95 -39.40 -34.64
N THR A 70 3.12 -39.74 -35.62
CA THR A 70 1.73 -40.18 -35.44
C THR A 70 1.60 -41.58 -34.82
N ASN A 71 2.64 -42.42 -34.89
CA ASN A 71 2.69 -43.72 -34.23
C ASN A 71 4.02 -43.87 -33.47
N PRO A 72 4.14 -43.22 -32.29
CA PRO A 72 5.37 -43.26 -31.51
C PRO A 72 5.59 -44.67 -30.95
N GLU A 73 6.84 -45.09 -30.94
CA GLU A 73 7.25 -46.39 -30.43
C GLU A 73 7.14 -46.44 -28.90
N ILE A 74 7.33 -45.29 -28.25
CA ILE A 74 7.20 -45.13 -26.79
C ILE A 74 6.45 -43.84 -26.49
N ARG A 75 5.40 -43.94 -25.66
CA ARG A 75 4.69 -42.79 -25.12
C ARG A 75 4.71 -42.83 -23.61
N LEU A 76 5.31 -41.80 -23.01
CA LEU A 76 5.34 -41.59 -21.57
C LEU A 76 4.26 -40.59 -21.19
N SER A 77 3.33 -41.00 -20.33
CA SER A 77 2.35 -40.08 -19.75
C SER A 77 3.04 -39.12 -18.78
N TRP A 78 2.45 -37.94 -18.56
CA TRP A 78 2.99 -36.98 -17.59
C TRP A 78 3.16 -37.55 -16.19
N ASN A 79 2.30 -38.50 -15.78
CA ASN A 79 2.46 -39.21 -14.51
C ASN A 79 3.74 -40.05 -14.46
N GLN A 80 4.03 -40.80 -15.54
CA GLN A 80 5.26 -41.58 -15.65
C GLN A 80 6.49 -40.68 -15.70
N VAL A 81 6.41 -39.55 -16.40
CA VAL A 81 7.49 -38.55 -16.45
C VAL A 81 7.75 -37.97 -15.06
N ALA A 82 6.69 -37.55 -14.35
CA ALA A 82 6.79 -37.00 -13.00
C ALA A 82 7.42 -38.00 -12.02
N LYS A 83 6.97 -39.26 -12.05
CA LYS A 83 7.55 -40.33 -11.22
C LYS A 83 9.04 -40.53 -11.54
N ARG A 84 9.38 -40.61 -12.83
CA ARG A 84 10.76 -40.87 -13.26
C ARG A 84 11.71 -39.72 -12.93
N LEU A 85 11.24 -38.47 -13.05
CA LEU A 85 12.00 -37.29 -12.64
C LEU A 85 12.24 -37.30 -11.12
N GLY A 86 11.22 -37.61 -10.32
CA GLY A 86 11.37 -37.75 -8.87
C GLY A 86 12.39 -38.82 -8.48
N GLU A 87 12.36 -39.98 -9.13
CA GLU A 87 13.36 -41.04 -8.93
C GLU A 87 14.78 -40.57 -9.29
N LEU A 88 14.94 -39.82 -10.39
CA LEU A 88 16.25 -39.31 -10.82
C LEU A 88 16.80 -38.25 -9.88
N ILE A 89 15.93 -37.40 -9.32
CA ILE A 89 16.29 -36.37 -8.35
C ILE A 89 16.65 -37.03 -7.01
N ALA A 90 15.84 -37.97 -6.53
CA ALA A 90 16.11 -38.71 -5.31
C ALA A 90 17.40 -39.55 -5.39
N ALA A 91 17.70 -40.09 -6.58
CA ALA A 91 18.95 -40.83 -6.83
C ALA A 91 20.17 -39.91 -7.10
N ASP A 92 19.99 -38.60 -7.02
CA ASP A 92 21.02 -37.59 -7.29
C ASP A 92 21.65 -37.65 -8.70
N ARG A 93 20.87 -38.13 -9.67
CA ARG A 93 21.30 -38.35 -11.07
C ARG A 93 20.67 -37.36 -12.05
N TYR A 94 19.88 -36.42 -11.53
CA TYR A 94 19.22 -35.42 -12.35
C TYR A 94 20.15 -34.25 -12.68
N LEU A 95 20.75 -33.62 -11.67
CA LEU A 95 21.77 -32.57 -11.83
C LEU A 95 23.18 -33.14 -11.67
N ASN A 96 24.11 -32.68 -12.50
CA ASN A 96 25.53 -32.98 -12.34
C ASN A 96 26.18 -32.01 -11.31
N SER A 97 27.38 -32.33 -10.82
CA SER A 97 28.07 -31.52 -9.80
C SER A 97 28.31 -30.06 -10.23
N LYS A 98 28.65 -29.81 -11.51
CA LYS A 98 28.86 -28.44 -12.03
C LYS A 98 27.55 -27.64 -12.12
N GLU A 99 26.44 -28.30 -12.43
CA GLU A 99 25.12 -27.68 -12.44
C GLU A 99 24.69 -27.34 -11.00
N LYS A 100 24.97 -28.22 -10.04
CA LYS A 100 24.66 -27.96 -8.63
C LYS A 100 25.37 -26.74 -8.06
N GLU A 101 26.62 -26.49 -8.46
CA GLU A 101 27.35 -25.27 -8.05
C GLU A 101 26.66 -23.99 -8.52
N ARG A 102 25.89 -24.04 -9.62
CA ARG A 102 25.11 -22.89 -10.12
C ARG A 102 23.73 -22.75 -9.48
N LEU A 103 23.24 -23.76 -8.74
CA LEU A 103 21.93 -23.70 -8.07
C LEU A 103 21.69 -22.43 -7.25
N PRO A 104 22.60 -21.97 -6.36
CA PRO A 104 22.33 -20.78 -5.55
C PRO A 104 22.13 -19.53 -6.41
N VAL A 105 22.90 -19.38 -7.49
CA VAL A 105 22.78 -18.25 -8.42
C VAL A 105 21.44 -18.31 -9.15
N VAL A 106 21.07 -19.47 -9.69
CA VAL A 106 19.79 -19.63 -10.40
C VAL A 106 18.60 -19.43 -9.46
N GLN A 107 18.70 -19.87 -8.21
CA GLN A 107 17.65 -19.65 -7.21
C GLN A 107 17.47 -18.16 -6.91
N GLN A 108 18.56 -17.40 -6.77
CA GLN A 108 18.53 -15.94 -6.60
C GLN A 108 17.90 -15.25 -7.82
N GLU A 109 18.32 -15.60 -9.03
CA GLU A 109 17.77 -15.04 -10.27
C GLU A 109 16.25 -15.28 -10.39
N ILE A 110 15.78 -16.48 -10.02
CA ILE A 110 14.35 -16.81 -10.00
C ILE A 110 13.60 -15.96 -8.97
N GLU A 111 14.16 -15.78 -7.77
CA GLU A 111 13.53 -14.97 -6.72
C GLU A 111 13.48 -13.49 -7.11
N GLU A 112 14.56 -12.94 -7.68
CA GLU A 112 14.60 -11.58 -8.20
C GLU A 112 13.57 -11.37 -9.30
N GLN A 113 13.46 -12.31 -10.24
CA GLN A 113 12.45 -12.22 -11.29
C GLN A 113 11.03 -12.26 -10.72
N ARG A 114 10.78 -13.09 -9.69
CA ARG A 114 9.50 -13.12 -8.98
C ARG A 114 9.20 -11.78 -8.30
N ARG A 115 10.20 -11.15 -7.67
CA ARG A 115 10.06 -9.82 -7.05
C ARG A 115 9.73 -8.75 -8.09
N ARG A 116 10.47 -8.70 -9.20
CA ARG A 116 10.23 -7.76 -10.30
C ARG A 116 8.82 -7.89 -10.87
N LEU A 117 8.36 -9.12 -11.11
CA LEU A 117 7.00 -9.37 -11.60
C LEU A 117 5.93 -8.96 -10.58
N ALA A 118 6.19 -9.16 -9.28
CA ALA A 118 5.29 -8.71 -8.21
C ALA A 118 5.22 -7.19 -8.12
N GLU A 119 6.36 -6.51 -8.23
CA GLU A 119 6.44 -5.04 -8.29
C GLU A 119 5.71 -4.50 -9.53
N GLU A 120 5.91 -5.11 -10.70
CA GLU A 120 5.21 -4.73 -11.93
C GLU A 120 3.70 -4.99 -11.80
N ALA A 121 3.30 -6.12 -11.24
CA ALA A 121 1.89 -6.42 -10.98
C ALA A 121 1.27 -5.42 -10.01
N TYR A 122 2.00 -5.02 -8.96
CA TYR A 122 1.59 -3.98 -8.03
C TYR A 122 1.48 -2.62 -8.73
N ALA A 123 2.46 -2.23 -9.55
CA ALA A 123 2.44 -0.99 -10.31
C ALA A 123 1.28 -0.95 -11.32
N ARG A 124 1.05 -2.04 -12.05
CA ARG A 124 -0.12 -2.21 -12.93
C ARG A 124 -1.40 -2.15 -12.12
N GLN A 125 -1.43 -2.75 -10.92
CA GLN A 125 -2.57 -2.64 -10.05
C GLN A 125 -2.81 -1.19 -9.66
N ILE A 126 -1.77 -0.41 -9.29
CA ILE A 126 -1.84 1.03 -8.97
C ILE A 126 -2.37 1.85 -10.16
N LEU A 127 -1.88 1.57 -11.37
CA LEU A 127 -2.30 2.27 -12.60
C LEU A 127 -3.73 1.90 -13.04
N ASN A 128 -4.14 0.64 -12.79
CA ASN A 128 -5.46 0.11 -13.12
C ASN A 128 -6.48 0.29 -11.99
N ARG A 129 -6.08 0.79 -10.81
CA ARG A 129 -7.06 1.39 -9.91
C ARG A 129 -7.56 2.56 -10.70
N GLU A 130 -8.85 2.54 -11.08
CA GLU A 130 -9.52 3.80 -11.33
C GLU A 130 -9.12 4.70 -10.16
N PRO A 131 -8.73 5.97 -10.39
CA PRO A 131 -8.61 6.89 -9.29
C PRO A 131 -9.87 6.67 -8.49
N THR A 132 -9.73 6.17 -7.26
CA THR A 132 -10.86 6.17 -6.34
C THR A 132 -11.37 7.59 -6.47
N PRO A 133 -12.63 7.82 -6.88
CA PRO A 133 -13.14 9.17 -6.96
C PRO A 133 -12.86 9.73 -5.58
N THR A 134 -11.83 10.58 -5.52
CA THR A 134 -11.23 11.04 -4.29
C THR A 134 -12.18 12.12 -3.89
N GLN A 135 -13.24 11.64 -3.24
CA GLN A 135 -14.50 12.31 -3.16
C GLN A 135 -15.07 12.61 -4.54
N THR A 136 -16.38 12.50 -4.64
CA THR A 136 -17.20 13.29 -5.55
C THR A 136 -16.44 14.58 -5.93
N GLU A 137 -16.04 14.73 -7.19
CA GLU A 137 -16.13 16.03 -7.84
C GLU A 137 -17.60 16.42 -7.66
N LEU A 138 -17.93 16.97 -6.49
CA LEU A 138 -19.12 17.75 -6.36
C LEU A 138 -18.79 18.92 -7.29
N ASN A 139 -19.31 18.83 -8.50
CA ASN A 139 -20.07 19.94 -9.04
C ASN A 139 -21.13 20.34 -7.98
N VAL A 140 -20.69 20.85 -6.82
CA VAL A 140 -21.45 21.87 -6.12
C VAL A 140 -21.33 23.00 -7.10
N SER A 141 -22.43 23.34 -7.75
CA SER A 141 -22.55 24.62 -8.43
C SER A 141 -21.91 25.67 -7.50
N LYS A 142 -20.76 26.24 -7.90
CA LYS A 142 -19.97 27.18 -7.07
C LYS A 142 -20.78 28.37 -6.58
N ASP A 143 -21.99 28.56 -7.11
CA ASP A 143 -23.02 29.50 -6.67
C ASP A 143 -23.57 29.26 -5.25
N THR A 144 -23.33 28.12 -4.60
CA THR A 144 -23.89 27.82 -3.24
C THR A 144 -22.85 27.46 -2.17
N ALA A 145 -21.56 27.53 -2.49
CA ALA A 145 -20.49 27.19 -1.55
C ALA A 145 -20.26 28.33 -0.53
N ASN A 146 -20.44 28.03 0.75
CA ASN A 146 -20.18 28.98 1.85
C ASN A 146 -18.72 28.89 2.29
N TYR A 147 -17.98 29.97 2.04
CA TYR A 147 -16.59 30.13 2.52
C TYR A 147 -16.61 30.72 3.92
N VAL A 148 -15.85 30.13 4.83
CA VAL A 148 -15.70 30.65 6.19
C VAL A 148 -14.23 30.94 6.45
N PHE A 149 -13.96 32.21 6.79
CA PHE A 149 -12.63 32.74 7.02
C PHE A 149 -12.57 33.55 8.32
N HIS A 150 -11.40 33.55 8.94
CA HIS A 150 -11.09 34.18 10.22
C HIS A 150 -9.90 35.13 10.10
N LEU A 151 -9.64 35.90 11.15
CA LEU A 151 -8.47 36.78 11.23
C LEU A 151 -7.20 35.94 11.27
N GLY A 152 -6.21 36.29 10.45
CA GLY A 152 -4.96 35.57 10.29
C GLY A 152 -5.01 34.41 9.28
N ASP A 153 -6.16 34.14 8.68
CA ASP A 153 -6.26 33.12 7.64
C ASP A 153 -5.55 33.60 6.36
N THR A 154 -4.85 32.66 5.72
CA THR A 154 -4.18 32.88 4.44
C THR A 154 -5.17 32.66 3.30
N VAL A 155 -5.21 33.59 2.36
CA VAL A 155 -6.06 33.57 1.17
C VAL A 155 -5.26 33.88 -0.07
N TYR A 156 -5.66 33.29 -1.19
CA TYR A 156 -4.97 33.42 -2.47
C TYR A 156 -5.79 34.25 -3.44
N ILE A 157 -5.27 35.40 -3.86
CA ILE A 157 -5.90 36.26 -4.86
C ILE A 157 -5.02 36.21 -6.12
N GLY A 158 -5.51 35.53 -7.15
CA GLY A 158 -4.68 35.20 -8.32
C GLY A 158 -3.59 34.18 -7.97
N ALA A 159 -2.33 34.55 -8.16
CA ALA A 159 -1.16 33.73 -7.81
C ALA A 159 -0.46 34.20 -6.52
N GLU A 160 -1.00 35.22 -5.86
CA GLU A 160 -0.38 35.89 -4.71
C GLU A 160 -1.08 35.50 -3.40
N GLU A 161 -0.28 35.41 -2.33
CA GLU A 161 -0.71 35.00 -0.98
C GLU A 161 -0.95 36.23 -0.09
N TYR A 162 -2.08 36.23 0.62
CA TYR A 162 -2.52 37.31 1.48
C TYR A 162 -3.01 36.80 2.84
N GLU A 163 -2.85 37.60 3.88
CA GLU A 163 -3.37 37.30 5.22
C GLU A 163 -4.53 38.23 5.58
N ILE A 164 -5.62 37.69 6.11
CA ILE A 164 -6.78 38.48 6.54
C ILE A 164 -6.45 39.23 7.84
N LEU A 165 -6.33 40.56 7.77
CA LEU A 165 -6.06 41.41 8.93
C LEU A 165 -7.33 41.87 9.64
N SER A 166 -8.37 42.19 8.87
CA SER A 166 -9.64 42.68 9.39
C SER A 166 -10.77 42.45 8.39
N PHE A 167 -11.99 42.26 8.88
CA PHE A 167 -13.17 42.20 8.02
C PHE A 167 -14.40 42.72 8.74
N ASN A 168 -15.25 43.42 7.99
CA ASN A 168 -16.56 43.89 8.42
C ASN A 168 -17.60 43.58 7.33
N ASN A 169 -18.87 43.88 7.58
CA ASN A 169 -19.96 43.53 6.65
C ASN A 169 -19.86 44.13 5.24
N ASN A 170 -18.94 45.07 5.00
CA ASN A 170 -18.79 45.77 3.73
C ASN A 170 -17.40 45.57 3.10
N SER A 171 -16.36 45.30 3.89
CA SER A 171 -14.98 45.22 3.37
C SER A 171 -14.10 44.24 4.14
N VAL A 172 -13.10 43.72 3.43
CA VAL A 172 -12.03 42.84 3.95
C VAL A 172 -10.69 43.50 3.68
N GLU A 173 -9.84 43.58 4.69
CA GLU A 173 -8.47 44.07 4.59
C GLU A 173 -7.48 42.91 4.64
N LEU A 174 -6.62 42.88 3.64
CA LEU A 174 -5.62 41.85 3.41
C LEU A 174 -4.22 42.43 3.51
N ARG A 175 -3.29 41.67 4.07
CA ARG A 175 -1.85 41.98 4.04
C ARG A 175 -1.16 41.08 3.04
N ASP A 176 -0.33 41.68 2.20
CA ASP A 176 0.53 40.94 1.28
C ASP A 176 1.64 40.22 2.06
N ALA A 177 1.78 38.91 1.85
CA ALA A 177 2.78 38.09 2.55
C ALA A 177 4.23 38.47 2.14
N ASP A 178 4.44 38.83 0.87
CA ASP A 178 5.73 39.23 0.33
C ASP A 178 6.04 40.71 0.61
N CYS A 179 5.00 41.52 0.82
CA CYS A 179 5.11 42.95 1.12
C CYS A 179 4.29 43.39 2.36
N PRO A 180 4.71 43.03 3.60
CA PRO A 180 3.93 43.25 4.82
C PRO A 180 3.62 44.73 5.16
N LEU A 181 4.30 45.67 4.50
CA LEU A 181 4.08 47.11 4.64
C LEU A 181 2.84 47.61 3.87
N PHE A 182 2.31 46.80 2.95
CA PHE A 182 1.20 47.15 2.10
C PHE A 182 -0.04 46.33 2.44
N THR A 183 -1.16 47.01 2.62
CA THR A 183 -2.48 46.40 2.81
C THR A 183 -3.35 46.69 1.59
N LYS A 184 -4.21 45.74 1.25
CA LYS A 184 -5.23 45.88 0.20
C LYS A 184 -6.61 45.72 0.82
N GLN A 185 -7.55 46.57 0.41
CA GLN A 185 -8.93 46.51 0.87
C GLN A 185 -9.84 46.12 -0.31
N PHE A 186 -10.70 45.14 -0.09
CA PHE A 186 -11.70 44.67 -1.04
C PHE A 186 -13.11 44.83 -0.46
N GLN A 187 -14.13 44.99 -1.32
CA GLN A 187 -15.53 44.82 -0.89
C GLN A 187 -15.77 43.34 -0.56
N ARG A 188 -16.59 43.07 0.46
CA ARG A 188 -16.79 41.69 0.95
C ARG A 188 -17.33 40.77 -0.16
N GLU A 189 -18.30 41.25 -0.94
CA GLU A 189 -18.93 40.48 -2.01
C GLU A 189 -17.90 40.12 -3.10
N THR A 190 -17.09 41.10 -3.51
CA THR A 190 -15.99 40.90 -4.47
C THR A 190 -14.93 39.94 -3.94
N PHE A 191 -14.62 40.04 -2.65
CA PHE A 191 -13.65 39.14 -2.02
C PHE A 191 -14.15 37.69 -2.00
N GLU A 192 -15.42 37.46 -1.64
CA GLU A 192 -16.03 36.13 -1.66
C GLU A 192 -16.11 35.55 -3.10
N GLU A 193 -16.32 36.38 -4.12
CA GLU A 193 -16.20 35.97 -5.53
C GLU A 193 -14.76 35.53 -5.86
N MET A 194 -13.76 36.31 -5.46
CA MET A 194 -12.35 35.97 -5.67
C MET A 194 -11.93 34.68 -4.96
N LEU A 195 -12.51 34.39 -3.79
CA LEU A 195 -12.31 33.10 -3.11
C LEU A 195 -12.85 31.94 -3.96
N ARG A 196 -14.06 32.08 -4.53
CA ARG A 196 -14.69 31.05 -5.39
C ARG A 196 -13.91 30.78 -6.69
N ASP A 197 -13.31 31.80 -7.26
CA ASP A 197 -12.60 31.70 -8.53
C ASP A 197 -11.26 30.98 -8.40
N ASN A 198 -10.66 30.98 -7.22
CA ASN A 198 -9.34 30.39 -7.00
C ASN A 198 -9.42 29.07 -6.20
N PRO A 199 -9.18 27.91 -6.81
CA PRO A 199 -9.26 26.60 -6.13
C PRO A 199 -8.23 26.45 -5.00
N LEU A 200 -7.20 27.31 -4.95
CA LEU A 200 -6.27 27.35 -3.82
C LEU A 200 -6.96 27.77 -2.51
N ASN A 201 -8.13 28.42 -2.59
CA ASN A 201 -8.94 28.80 -1.44
C ASN A 201 -9.95 27.73 -1.01
N ASP A 202 -9.97 26.55 -1.65
CA ASP A 202 -10.91 25.47 -1.33
C ASP A 202 -10.74 24.96 0.13
N HIS A 203 -9.60 25.25 0.77
CA HIS A 203 -9.37 24.98 2.19
C HIS A 203 -10.25 25.79 3.15
N LEU A 204 -10.92 26.84 2.67
CA LEU A 204 -11.87 27.68 3.42
C LEU A 204 -13.33 27.27 3.18
N LEU A 205 -13.57 26.23 2.38
CA LEU A 205 -14.89 25.69 2.14
C LEU A 205 -15.41 24.96 3.39
N MET A 206 -16.60 25.34 3.86
CA MET A 206 -17.30 24.53 4.86
C MET A 206 -17.74 23.19 4.25
N GLN A 207 -16.99 22.13 4.52
CA GLN A 207 -17.46 20.76 4.29
C GLN A 207 -18.40 20.36 5.44
N GLU A 208 -19.71 20.27 5.16
CA GLU A 208 -20.62 19.51 6.02
C GLU A 208 -20.29 18.01 5.91
N GLY A 209 -19.34 17.55 6.72
CA GLY A 209 -19.11 16.14 7.02
C GLY A 209 -17.83 15.53 6.47
N ILE A 210 -16.86 15.29 7.35
CA ILE A 210 -15.91 14.18 7.21
C ILE A 210 -15.83 13.44 8.56
N THR A 211 -16.56 12.34 8.65
CA THR A 211 -16.17 11.18 9.48
C THR A 211 -15.53 10.20 8.51
N GLU A 212 -14.21 10.02 8.57
CA GLU A 212 -13.53 8.93 7.86
C GLU A 212 -12.69 8.11 8.84
N GLN A 213 -13.22 6.94 9.19
CA GLN A 213 -12.44 5.79 9.65
C GLN A 213 -12.23 4.84 8.45
N PRO A 214 -11.06 4.20 8.32
CA PRO A 214 -10.91 2.93 7.62
C PRO A 214 -11.12 1.74 8.56
N THR A 215 -11.92 0.75 8.12
CA THR A 215 -12.11 -0.58 8.72
C THR A 215 -10.86 -1.46 8.45
N VAL A 216 -10.42 -2.42 9.30
CA VAL A 216 -11.02 -3.75 9.55
C VAL A 216 -10.32 -4.45 10.75
N LEU A 217 -11.15 -4.84 11.74
CA LEU A 217 -11.15 -6.01 12.66
C LEU A 217 -9.93 -6.36 13.55
N LYS A 218 -10.11 -6.15 14.86
CA LYS A 218 -10.03 -7.16 15.93
C LYS A 218 -10.72 -6.59 17.19
N ASP A 219 -11.47 -7.42 17.91
CA ASP A 219 -11.91 -7.12 19.28
C ASP A 219 -10.70 -6.65 20.10
N GLU A 220 -10.76 -5.45 20.68
CA GLU A 220 -10.12 -5.01 21.93
C GLU A 220 -10.07 -3.48 21.97
N LYS A 221 -10.57 -2.90 23.07
CA LYS A 221 -10.49 -1.50 23.56
C LYS A 221 -9.96 -0.43 22.59
N LEU A 222 -10.75 0.64 22.40
CA LEU A 222 -10.32 1.89 21.74
C LEU A 222 -8.83 2.19 22.00
N SER A 223 -8.06 2.44 20.94
CA SER A 223 -6.65 2.81 21.07
C SER A 223 -6.53 4.03 21.99
N PRO A 224 -5.53 4.09 22.90
CA PRO A 224 -5.34 5.25 23.77
C PRO A 224 -5.36 6.57 23.00
N ARG A 225 -4.78 6.60 21.79
CA ARG A 225 -4.80 7.77 20.91
C ARG A 225 -6.20 8.23 20.53
N ASP A 226 -7.09 7.30 20.18
CA ASP A 226 -8.45 7.60 19.74
C ASP A 226 -9.30 8.06 20.93
N ILE A 227 -9.05 7.48 22.10
CA ILE A 227 -9.60 7.93 23.37
C ILE A 227 -9.19 9.39 23.63
N TYR A 228 -7.90 9.73 23.56
CA TYR A 228 -7.47 11.13 23.76
C TYR A 228 -8.05 12.11 22.75
N GLN A 229 -8.10 11.75 21.46
CA GLN A 229 -8.68 12.63 20.44
C GLN A 229 -10.15 12.93 20.71
N THR A 230 -10.89 11.97 21.25
CA THR A 230 -12.31 12.14 21.61
C THR A 230 -12.48 13.12 22.77
N TYR A 231 -11.63 13.04 23.80
CA TYR A 231 -11.77 13.84 25.03
C TYR A 231 -10.96 15.14 25.04
N LEU A 232 -10.03 15.33 24.09
CA LEU A 232 -9.20 16.53 23.99
C LEU A 232 -10.02 17.83 23.93
N PRO A 233 -11.11 17.95 23.15
CA PRO A 233 -11.92 19.16 23.13
C PRO A 233 -12.56 19.47 24.50
N GLU A 234 -13.00 18.45 25.24
CA GLU A 234 -13.60 18.61 26.56
C GLU A 234 -12.57 19.04 27.61
N ILE A 235 -11.38 18.45 27.58
CA ILE A 235 -10.26 18.81 28.47
C ILE A 235 -9.84 20.26 28.21
N ILE A 236 -9.67 20.65 26.93
CA ILE A 236 -9.35 22.04 26.57
C ILE A 236 -10.44 22.99 27.07
N ASN A 237 -11.71 22.65 26.92
CA ASN A 237 -12.81 23.48 27.41
C ASN A 237 -12.81 23.58 28.94
N LYS A 238 -12.54 22.48 29.66
CA LYS A 238 -12.43 22.50 31.12
C LYS A 238 -11.24 23.33 31.59
N ILE A 239 -10.07 23.19 30.96
CA ILE A 239 -8.89 24.01 31.26
C ILE A 239 -9.19 25.49 31.01
N ARG A 240 -9.85 25.87 29.91
CA ARG A 240 -10.23 27.27 29.63
C ARG A 240 -11.15 27.89 30.70
N ASN A 241 -11.93 27.07 31.38
CA ASN A 241 -12.83 27.49 32.45
C ASN A 241 -12.24 27.26 33.85
N ASP A 242 -11.01 26.78 33.94
CA ASP A 242 -10.32 26.48 35.19
C ASP A 242 -9.55 27.72 35.69
N GLU A 243 -9.33 27.78 37.01
CA GLU A 243 -8.58 28.85 37.68
C GLU A 243 -7.14 28.98 37.18
N ILE A 244 -6.59 27.93 36.55
CA ILE A 244 -5.24 27.95 35.97
C ILE A 244 -5.15 28.72 34.65
N TYR A 245 -6.25 28.90 33.93
CA TYR A 245 -6.23 29.49 32.58
C TYR A 245 -5.64 30.91 32.50
N PRO A 246 -5.95 31.84 33.44
CA PRO A 246 -5.32 33.15 33.48
C PRO A 246 -3.81 33.08 33.67
N TYR A 247 -3.31 32.13 34.47
CA TYR A 247 -1.88 31.92 34.70
C TYR A 247 -1.17 31.38 33.45
N LEU A 248 -1.80 30.44 32.72
CA LEU A 248 -1.25 29.91 31.46
C LEU A 248 -1.22 30.94 30.32
N ARG A 249 -2.06 31.98 30.41
CA ARG A 249 -2.14 33.06 29.43
C ARG A 249 -1.19 34.23 29.77
N ASP A 250 -0.63 34.24 30.97
CA ASP A 250 0.34 35.24 31.38
C ASP A 250 1.65 35.05 30.58
N ARG A 251 2.11 36.13 29.94
CA ARG A 251 3.32 36.10 29.12
C ARG A 251 4.59 36.03 29.97
N ASP A 252 4.48 36.40 31.25
CA ASP A 252 5.60 36.43 32.18
C ASP A 252 5.66 35.15 33.04
N ALA A 253 4.77 34.17 32.79
CA ALA A 253 4.81 32.87 33.45
C ALA A 253 6.03 32.06 33.03
N GLU A 254 6.72 31.48 34.01
CA GLU A 254 7.89 30.64 33.76
C GLU A 254 7.46 29.30 33.11
N PRO A 255 8.03 28.89 31.98
CA PRO A 255 7.57 27.73 31.21
C PRO A 255 7.51 26.41 32.00
N ASP A 256 8.52 26.16 32.84
CA ASP A 256 8.60 24.93 33.63
C ASP A 256 7.55 24.91 34.76
N SER A 257 7.28 26.08 35.36
CA SER A 257 6.23 26.24 36.37
C SER A 257 4.83 26.15 35.73
N ALA A 258 4.63 26.79 34.57
CA ALA A 258 3.38 26.71 33.81
C ALA A 258 3.05 25.28 33.39
N LYS A 259 4.06 24.51 32.98
CA LYS A 259 3.89 23.09 32.65
C LYS A 259 3.48 22.27 33.87
N LEU A 260 4.17 22.42 35.00
CA LEU A 260 3.87 21.67 36.22
C LEU A 260 2.44 21.93 36.73
N GLU A 261 2.03 23.20 36.71
CA GLU A 261 0.69 23.60 37.13
C GLU A 261 -0.39 23.13 36.13
N LEU A 262 -0.09 23.15 34.83
CA LEU A 262 -0.96 22.58 33.80
C LEU A 262 -1.14 21.07 33.98
N ASP A 263 -0.06 20.33 34.22
CA ASP A 263 -0.10 18.88 34.45
C ASP A 263 -0.95 18.57 35.70
N THR A 264 -0.78 19.35 36.78
CA THR A 264 -1.58 19.24 38.01
C THR A 264 -3.08 19.54 37.77
N ALA A 265 -3.37 20.56 36.96
CA ALA A 265 -4.75 20.89 36.59
C ALA A 265 -5.38 19.81 35.72
N ILE A 266 -4.63 19.23 34.78
CA ILE A 266 -5.07 18.09 33.96
C ILE A 266 -5.36 16.89 34.87
N ASP A 267 -4.47 16.53 35.78
CA ASP A 267 -4.67 15.43 36.74
C ASP A 267 -5.99 15.60 37.51
N ARG A 268 -6.24 16.80 38.03
CA ARG A 268 -7.47 17.13 38.77
C ARG A 268 -8.72 17.01 37.87
N ILE A 269 -8.65 17.53 36.65
CA ILE A 269 -9.75 17.47 35.67
C ILE A 269 -10.05 16.03 35.29
N VAL A 270 -9.04 15.22 34.97
CA VAL A 270 -9.20 13.81 34.59
C VAL A 270 -9.78 13.00 35.76
N HIS A 271 -9.33 13.26 37.01
CA HIS A 271 -9.93 12.66 38.20
C HIS A 271 -11.41 13.01 38.37
N SER A 272 -11.81 14.25 38.06
CA SER A 272 -13.22 14.66 38.11
C SER A 272 -14.11 13.96 37.06
N MET A 273 -13.50 13.47 35.98
CA MET A 273 -14.18 12.78 34.87
C MET A 273 -14.26 11.27 35.07
N LYS A 274 -13.69 10.72 36.15
CA LYS A 274 -13.69 9.27 36.42
C LYS A 274 -15.08 8.65 36.43
N GLU A 275 -16.07 9.36 36.98
CA GLU A 275 -17.45 8.86 37.09
C GLU A 275 -18.23 8.99 35.77
N THR A 276 -17.93 10.01 34.97
CA THR A 276 -18.64 10.27 33.70
C THR A 276 -18.01 9.56 32.51
N HIS A 277 -16.69 9.38 32.52
CA HIS A 277 -15.89 8.79 31.44
C HIS A 277 -14.82 7.83 32.00
N PRO A 278 -15.21 6.67 32.53
CA PRO A 278 -14.29 5.70 33.15
C PRO A 278 -13.25 5.16 32.17
N ASP A 279 -13.61 4.96 30.89
CA ASP A 279 -12.69 4.45 29.87
C ASP A 279 -11.54 5.42 29.58
N PHE A 280 -11.80 6.73 29.67
CA PHE A 280 -10.80 7.78 29.51
C PHE A 280 -9.86 7.86 30.71
N TYR A 281 -10.43 7.80 31.92
CA TYR A 281 -9.64 7.78 33.16
C TYR A 281 -8.70 6.56 33.19
N GLU A 282 -9.19 5.38 32.83
CA GLU A 282 -8.39 4.16 32.71
C GLU A 282 -7.29 4.30 31.65
N ALA A 283 -7.56 4.93 30.50
CA ALA A 283 -6.53 5.17 29.48
C ALA A 283 -5.46 6.17 29.93
N TYR A 284 -5.83 7.15 30.76
CA TYR A 284 -4.92 8.17 31.32
C TYR A 284 -3.96 7.59 32.35
N ILE A 285 -4.46 6.84 33.32
CA ILE A 285 -3.63 6.23 34.38
C ILE A 285 -2.68 5.15 33.86
N ASN A 286 -3.00 4.50 32.73
CA ASN A 286 -2.15 3.46 32.15
C ASN A 286 -0.98 4.00 31.29
N LEU A 287 -0.88 5.32 31.10
CA LEU A 287 0.14 5.99 30.28
C LEU A 287 1.18 6.77 31.10
N LEU A 288 0.90 6.99 32.39
CA LEU A 288 1.80 7.54 33.41
C LEU A 288 2.63 6.44 34.06
#